data_AF-A0A255QMV3-F1
#
_entry.id   AF-A0A255QMV3-F1
#
_cell.length_a   1.000
_cell.length_b   1.000
_cell.length_c   1.000
_cell.angle_alpha   90.00
_cell.angle_beta   90.00
_cell.angle_gamma   90.00
#
_symmetry.space_group_name_H-M   'P 1'
#
loop_
_entity.id
_entity.type
_entity.pdbx_description
1 polymer ?
#
loop_
_entity_poly.entity_id
_entity_poly.type
_entity_poly.pdbx_seq_one_letter_code
_entity_poly.pdbx_strand_id
1 'polypeptide(L)'
;MLGSDLLTAIVTMSFACLVLGVLAATLSSRTKGQIPMLGIALSSLAMIYFLFYGAGQLLWAKFVPHSAAIIYTNVACLFAAVAAGCAWQLPDTPRWRRVLFASLLAASSFAIILWPMLSIAIRPPEPGHNYWKDGVAMQTSWANCSPAAAATLLNAEGIAVSEADMVPLCLTDSDGTPTLGLYRGIKLVAEANGRRAEVIDATLQQLLDENAWPALLAVELPYGTEDRRYADQWGWIPGMGHSVVVLGRAPGGGSSLVIGDPSRGIELWGEDDLRVLWHGNGIRLSHSNE
;
A
#
# COMPACT_ATOMS: atom_id res chain seq x y z
N MET A 1 12.52 -3.22 -14.29
CA MET A 1 11.80 -2.72 -15.50
C MET A 1 10.46 -2.17 -15.04
N LEU A 2 10.05 -0.99 -15.54
CA LEU A 2 8.73 -0.44 -15.24
C LEU A 2 7.69 -1.41 -15.81
N GLY A 3 6.83 -1.99 -14.97
CA GLY A 3 5.78 -2.89 -15.44
C GLY A 3 4.82 -2.16 -16.38
N SER A 4 4.34 -2.84 -17.42
CA SER A 4 3.37 -2.29 -18.37
C SER A 4 2.08 -1.84 -17.66
N ASP A 5 1.75 -2.49 -16.54
CA ASP A 5 0.65 -2.15 -15.64
C ASP A 5 0.79 -0.74 -15.04
N LEU A 6 1.96 -0.42 -14.49
CA LEU A 6 2.25 0.88 -13.90
C LEU A 6 2.28 1.97 -14.96
N LEU A 7 2.89 1.72 -16.13
CA LEU A 7 2.91 2.71 -17.22
C LEU A 7 1.48 3.05 -17.69
N THR A 8 0.64 2.03 -17.87
CA THR A 8 -0.76 2.21 -18.25
C THR A 8 -1.51 3.04 -17.21
N ALA A 9 -1.31 2.76 -15.92
CA ALA A 9 -1.92 3.52 -14.85
C ALA A 9 -1.44 4.98 -14.80
N ILE A 10 -0.13 5.23 -14.99
CA ILE A 10 0.45 6.58 -15.05
C ILE A 10 -0.18 7.38 -16.18
N VAL A 11 -0.24 6.81 -17.40
CA VAL A 11 -0.82 7.49 -18.56
C VAL A 11 -2.30 7.78 -18.33
N THR A 12 -3.06 6.80 -17.82
CA THR A 12 -4.49 6.94 -17.54
C THR A 12 -4.77 8.02 -16.51
N MET A 13 -4.06 8.00 -15.38
CA MET A 13 -4.23 8.99 -14.31
C MET A 13 -3.75 10.38 -14.74
N SER A 14 -2.68 10.47 -15.53
CA SER A 14 -2.20 11.76 -16.08
C SER A 14 -3.23 12.38 -17.02
N PHE A 15 -3.84 11.56 -17.88
CA PHE A 15 -4.92 12.01 -18.76
C PHE A 15 -6.16 12.45 -17.97
N ALA A 16 -6.56 11.68 -16.94
CA ALA A 16 -7.66 12.04 -16.06
C ALA A 16 -7.40 13.38 -15.34
N CYS A 17 -6.20 13.59 -14.80
CA CYS A 17 -5.76 14.86 -14.23
C CYS A 17 -5.85 16.01 -15.23
N LEU A 18 -5.35 15.82 -16.46
CA LEU A 18 -5.40 16.84 -17.50
C LEU A 18 -6.85 17.24 -17.83
N VAL A 19 -7.72 16.26 -18.04
CA VAL A 19 -9.15 16.50 -18.33
C VAL A 19 -9.82 17.24 -17.18
N LEU A 20 -9.62 16.80 -15.93
CA LEU A 20 -10.22 17.46 -14.76
C LEU A 20 -9.69 18.87 -14.54
N GLY A 21 -8.39 19.10 -14.73
CA GLY A 21 -7.78 20.43 -14.63
C GLY A 21 -8.32 21.39 -15.70
N VAL A 22 -8.47 20.93 -16.95
CA VAL A 22 -9.08 21.74 -18.02
C VAL A 22 -10.56 22.01 -17.73
N LEU A 23 -11.32 21.00 -17.29
CA LEU A 23 -12.73 21.18 -16.93
C LEU A 23 -12.89 22.18 -15.78
N ALA A 24 -12.09 22.06 -14.72
CA ALA A 24 -12.07 23.02 -13.61
C ALA A 24 -11.75 24.44 -14.11
N ALA A 25 -10.72 24.60 -14.95
CA ALA A 25 -10.38 25.90 -15.54
C ALA A 25 -11.51 26.48 -16.42
N THR A 26 -12.19 25.66 -17.21
CA THR A 26 -13.31 26.13 -18.05
C THR A 26 -14.52 26.53 -17.22
N LEU A 27 -14.89 25.75 -16.22
CA LEU A 27 -16.00 26.04 -15.32
C LEU A 27 -15.73 27.28 -14.47
N SER A 28 -14.53 27.39 -13.90
CA SER A 28 -14.12 28.57 -13.11
C SER A 28 -14.08 29.85 -13.95
N SER A 29 -13.79 29.77 -15.25
CA SER A 29 -13.79 30.95 -16.12
C SER A 29 -15.19 31.55 -16.35
N ARG A 30 -16.24 30.74 -16.20
CA ARG A 30 -17.64 31.19 -16.35
C ARG A 30 -18.17 31.87 -15.08
N THR A 31 -17.51 31.65 -13.95
CA THR A 31 -17.92 32.18 -12.65
C THR A 31 -17.11 33.41 -12.28
N LYS A 32 -17.78 34.46 -11.79
CA LYS A 32 -17.09 35.65 -11.24
C LYS A 32 -16.93 35.51 -9.73
N GLY A 33 -15.96 36.22 -9.16
CA GLY A 33 -15.80 36.36 -7.71
C GLY A 33 -15.00 35.24 -7.05
N GLN A 34 -15.47 34.75 -5.90
CA GLN A 34 -14.69 33.93 -4.97
C GLN A 34 -14.69 32.42 -5.29
N ILE A 35 -15.42 31.98 -6.31
CA ILE A 35 -15.58 30.56 -6.64
C ILE A 35 -14.24 29.87 -6.97
N PRO A 36 -13.31 30.45 -7.77
CA PRO A 36 -12.00 29.84 -8.00
C PRO A 36 -11.19 29.67 -6.71
N MET A 37 -11.28 30.63 -5.78
CA MET A 37 -10.60 30.53 -4.48
C MET A 37 -11.17 29.41 -3.62
N LEU A 38 -12.50 29.30 -3.56
CA LEU A 38 -13.18 28.19 -2.88
C LEU A 38 -12.78 26.84 -3.50
N GLY A 39 -12.74 26.77 -4.84
CA GLY A 39 -12.32 25.58 -5.58
C GLY A 39 -10.91 25.14 -5.18
N ILE A 40 -9.93 26.05 -5.16
CA ILE A 40 -8.55 25.77 -4.73
C ILE A 40 -8.51 25.30 -3.27
N ALA A 41 -9.24 25.98 -2.37
CA ALA A 41 -9.24 25.67 -0.95
C ALA A 41 -9.79 24.27 -0.68
N LEU A 42 -10.97 23.94 -1.23
CA LEU A 42 -11.62 22.65 -1.04
C LEU A 42 -10.80 21.51 -1.66
N SER A 43 -10.27 21.70 -2.88
CA SER A 43 -9.46 20.66 -3.53
C SER A 43 -8.12 20.45 -2.83
N SER A 44 -7.44 21.52 -2.40
CA SER A 44 -6.21 21.39 -1.59
C SER A 44 -6.47 20.69 -0.25
N LEU A 45 -7.56 21.03 0.43
CA LEU A 45 -7.94 20.38 1.68
C LEU A 45 -8.26 18.89 1.48
N ALA A 46 -9.03 18.55 0.44
CA ALA A 46 -9.35 17.17 0.09
C ALA A 46 -8.09 16.37 -0.28
N MET A 47 -7.15 16.98 -1.01
CA MET A 47 -5.85 16.38 -1.32
C MET A 47 -5.08 16.04 -0.06
N ILE A 48 -4.92 17.00 0.86
CA ILE A 48 -4.19 16.79 2.12
C ILE A 48 -4.88 15.71 2.96
N TYR A 49 -6.20 15.82 3.14
CA TYR A 49 -6.97 14.84 3.89
C TYR A 49 -6.82 13.43 3.32
N PHE A 50 -6.90 13.30 1.99
CA PHE A 50 -6.70 12.01 1.32
C PHE A 50 -5.28 11.46 1.53
N LEU A 51 -4.24 12.30 1.45
CA LEU A 51 -2.87 11.86 1.67
C LEU A 51 -2.63 11.31 3.09
N PHE A 52 -3.29 11.88 4.10
CA PHE A 52 -3.13 11.41 5.49
C PHE A 52 -3.95 10.16 5.80
N TYR A 53 -5.17 10.05 5.28
CA TYR A 53 -6.12 9.02 5.72
C TYR A 53 -6.46 7.97 4.65
N GLY A 54 -6.37 8.35 3.38
CA GLY A 54 -6.77 7.49 2.26
C GLY A 54 -5.61 6.86 1.50
N ALA A 55 -4.50 7.55 1.34
CA ALA A 55 -3.42 7.09 0.48
C ALA A 55 -2.78 5.79 0.99
N GLY A 56 -2.52 4.85 0.08
CA GLY A 56 -1.78 3.62 0.38
C GLY A 56 -2.54 2.54 1.16
N GLN A 57 -3.80 2.77 1.54
CA GLN A 57 -4.60 1.81 2.31
C GLN A 57 -4.91 0.53 1.51
N LEU A 58 -4.76 -0.64 2.13
CA LEU A 58 -5.00 -1.94 1.47
C LEU A 58 -6.44 -2.10 0.98
N LEU A 59 -7.39 -1.47 1.68
CA LEU A 59 -8.81 -1.44 1.34
C LEU A 59 -9.07 -1.07 -0.14
N TRP A 60 -8.24 -0.20 -0.72
CA TRP A 60 -8.36 0.20 -2.13
C TRP A 60 -8.23 -0.96 -3.11
N ALA A 61 -7.44 -1.98 -2.78
CA ALA A 61 -7.27 -3.16 -3.64
C ALA A 61 -8.53 -4.03 -3.70
N LYS A 62 -9.51 -3.84 -2.81
CA LYS A 62 -10.83 -4.47 -2.91
C LYS A 62 -11.68 -3.84 -4.01
N PHE A 63 -11.62 -2.52 -4.12
CA PHE A 63 -12.40 -1.77 -5.11
C PHE A 63 -11.71 -1.73 -6.48
N VAL A 64 -10.37 -1.69 -6.48
CA VAL A 64 -9.55 -1.71 -7.68
C VAL A 64 -8.59 -2.90 -7.59
N PRO A 65 -9.07 -4.13 -7.89
CA PRO A 65 -8.27 -5.36 -7.80
C PRO A 65 -7.29 -5.48 -8.99
N HIS A 66 -6.48 -4.46 -9.21
CA HIS A 66 -5.49 -4.34 -10.27
C HIS A 66 -4.08 -4.19 -9.65
N SER A 67 -3.04 -4.73 -10.29
CA SER A 67 -1.66 -4.67 -9.75
C SER A 67 -1.17 -3.22 -9.56
N ALA A 68 -1.59 -2.32 -10.44
CA ALA A 68 -1.34 -0.88 -10.35
C ALA A 68 -2.32 -0.09 -9.44
N ALA A 69 -3.02 -0.74 -8.49
CA ALA A 69 -3.96 -0.08 -7.57
C ALA A 69 -3.34 1.13 -6.85
N ILE A 70 -2.06 1.05 -6.47
CA ILE A 70 -1.31 2.14 -5.83
C ILE A 70 -1.34 3.47 -6.61
N ILE A 71 -1.48 3.41 -7.94
CA ILE A 71 -1.58 4.60 -8.80
C ILE A 71 -3.05 4.96 -9.05
N TYR A 72 -3.88 3.97 -9.41
CA TYR A 72 -5.29 4.21 -9.75
C TYR A 72 -6.10 4.79 -8.59
N THR A 73 -5.77 4.43 -7.35
CA THR A 73 -6.52 4.90 -6.18
C THR A 73 -5.93 6.14 -5.54
N ASN A 74 -4.82 6.68 -6.07
CA ASN A 74 -4.21 7.89 -5.54
C ASN A 74 -4.92 9.17 -6.04
N VAL A 75 -6.17 9.38 -5.58
CA VAL A 75 -7.02 10.50 -6.04
C VAL A 75 -6.51 11.89 -5.61
N ALA A 76 -5.49 11.96 -4.73
CA ALA A 76 -4.82 13.23 -4.41
C ALA A 76 -4.29 13.95 -5.67
N CYS A 77 -3.83 13.21 -6.68
CA CYS A 77 -3.39 13.81 -7.94
C CYS A 77 -4.53 14.51 -8.69
N LEU A 78 -5.76 13.97 -8.63
CA LEU A 78 -6.94 14.56 -9.26
C LEU A 78 -7.34 15.86 -8.55
N PHE A 79 -7.29 15.87 -7.21
CA PHE A 79 -7.53 17.08 -6.43
C PHE A 79 -6.49 18.18 -6.72
N ALA A 80 -5.21 17.83 -6.80
CA ALA A 80 -4.15 18.75 -7.20
C ALA A 80 -4.40 19.34 -8.61
N ALA A 81 -4.87 18.52 -9.55
CA ALA A 81 -5.18 18.96 -10.91
C ALA A 81 -6.38 19.91 -10.97
N VAL A 82 -7.44 19.64 -10.19
CA VAL A 82 -8.57 20.56 -10.03
C VAL A 82 -8.11 21.89 -9.42
N ALA A 83 -7.28 21.85 -8.39
CA ALA A 83 -6.69 23.05 -7.78
C ALA A 83 -5.88 23.85 -8.81
N ALA A 84 -5.08 23.18 -9.64
CA ALA A 84 -4.31 23.82 -10.72
C ALA A 84 -5.22 24.53 -11.75
N GLY A 85 -6.32 23.87 -12.16
CA GLY A 85 -7.31 24.45 -13.06
C GLY A 85 -8.02 25.69 -12.49
N CYS A 86 -8.41 25.65 -11.22
CA CYS A 86 -8.99 26.79 -10.52
C CYS A 86 -7.96 27.93 -10.31
N ALA A 87 -6.72 27.59 -9.93
CA ALA A 87 -5.60 28.52 -9.78
C ALA A 87 -5.30 29.27 -11.08
N TRP A 88 -5.42 28.57 -12.22
CA TRP A 88 -5.29 29.19 -13.53
C TRP A 88 -6.31 30.29 -13.74
N GLN A 89 -7.47 30.32 -13.07
CA GLN A 89 -8.56 31.31 -13.27
C GLN A 89 -8.71 32.33 -12.14
N LEU A 90 -7.70 32.51 -11.27
CA LEU A 90 -7.80 33.50 -10.19
C LEU A 90 -8.06 34.92 -10.74
N PRO A 91 -9.14 35.60 -10.27
CA PRO A 91 -9.46 36.96 -10.67
C PRO A 91 -8.43 37.95 -10.10
N ASP A 92 -8.27 39.10 -10.77
CA ASP A 92 -7.42 40.22 -10.33
C ASP A 92 -5.97 39.85 -9.97
N THR A 93 -5.50 38.70 -10.44
CA THR A 93 -4.17 38.16 -10.18
C THR A 93 -3.33 38.23 -11.45
N PRO A 94 -2.12 38.82 -11.40
CA PRO A 94 -1.22 38.87 -12.54
C PRO A 94 -0.96 37.49 -13.17
N ARG A 95 -0.87 37.43 -14.50
CA ARG A 95 -0.71 36.18 -15.26
C ARG A 95 0.48 35.34 -14.78
N TRP A 96 1.62 35.96 -14.46
CA TRP A 96 2.82 35.23 -14.02
C TRP A 96 2.60 34.50 -12.68
N ARG A 97 1.83 35.07 -11.74
CA ARG A 97 1.47 34.42 -10.48
C ARG A 97 0.52 33.24 -10.71
N ARG A 98 -0.46 33.41 -11.59
CA ARG A 98 -1.39 32.34 -12.01
C ARG A 98 -0.64 31.18 -12.65
N VAL A 99 0.25 31.48 -13.59
CA VAL A 99 1.10 30.48 -14.28
C VAL A 99 1.95 29.74 -13.25
N LEU A 100 2.68 30.46 -12.39
CA LEU A 100 3.54 29.84 -11.39
C LEU A 100 2.76 28.90 -10.46
N PHE A 101 1.66 29.38 -9.88
CA PHE A 101 0.89 28.60 -8.92
C PHE A 101 0.20 27.39 -9.56
N ALA A 102 -0.42 27.56 -10.74
CA ALA A 102 -1.01 26.45 -11.48
C ALA A 102 0.05 25.42 -11.91
N SER A 103 1.25 25.86 -12.31
CA SER A 103 2.34 24.97 -12.70
C SER A 103 2.86 24.16 -11.51
N LEU A 104 2.99 24.78 -10.33
CA LEU A 104 3.40 24.07 -9.12
C LEU A 104 2.37 22.98 -8.73
N LEU A 105 1.07 23.30 -8.76
CA LEU A 105 0.02 22.33 -8.46
C LEU A 105 -0.05 21.20 -9.51
N ALA A 106 0.13 21.52 -10.79
CA ALA A 106 0.21 20.53 -11.85
C ALA A 106 1.44 19.62 -11.69
N ALA A 107 2.60 20.19 -11.34
CA ALA A 107 3.80 19.44 -11.03
C ALA A 107 3.61 18.54 -9.80
N SER A 108 2.94 19.03 -8.74
CA SER A 108 2.57 18.21 -7.58
C SER A 108 1.64 17.05 -7.96
N SER A 109 0.64 17.28 -8.81
CA SER A 109 -0.23 16.22 -9.33
C SER A 109 0.59 15.11 -10.03
N PHE A 110 1.52 15.51 -10.89
CA PHE A 110 2.39 14.58 -11.60
C PHE A 110 3.37 13.86 -10.67
N ALA A 111 3.94 14.57 -9.69
CA ALA A 111 4.81 13.97 -8.67
C ALA A 111 4.07 12.93 -7.82
N ILE A 112 2.80 13.17 -7.46
CA ILE A 112 1.96 12.21 -6.73
C ILE A 112 1.74 10.93 -7.54
N ILE A 113 1.48 11.05 -8.86
CA ILE A 113 1.33 9.89 -9.76
C ILE A 113 2.62 9.07 -9.84
N LEU A 114 3.77 9.75 -9.94
CA LEU A 114 5.07 9.13 -10.08
C LEU A 114 5.69 8.69 -8.74
N TRP A 115 5.10 9.06 -7.61
CA TRP A 115 5.67 8.84 -6.28
C TRP A 115 6.13 7.39 -6.03
N PRO A 116 5.37 6.33 -6.39
CA PRO A 116 5.81 4.95 -6.16
C PRO A 116 7.12 4.58 -6.87
N MET A 117 7.44 5.24 -7.98
CA MET A 117 8.71 5.03 -8.71
C MET A 117 9.79 5.98 -8.22
N LEU A 118 9.39 7.23 -7.97
CA LEU A 118 10.29 8.28 -7.52
C LEU A 118 10.85 7.98 -6.13
N SER A 119 10.05 7.39 -5.25
CA SER A 119 10.48 7.03 -3.90
C SER A 119 11.61 6.01 -3.94
N ILE A 120 11.50 4.96 -4.76
CA ILE A 120 12.56 3.96 -4.97
C ILE A 120 13.82 4.61 -5.58
N ALA A 121 13.66 5.54 -6.52
CA ALA A 121 14.80 6.21 -7.15
C ALA A 121 15.55 7.15 -6.19
N ILE A 122 14.83 7.82 -5.28
CA ILE A 122 15.41 8.73 -4.28
C ILE A 122 15.95 7.95 -3.08
N ARG A 123 15.28 6.86 -2.71
CA ARG A 123 15.52 6.03 -1.53
C ARG A 123 15.66 4.56 -1.94
N PRO A 124 16.73 4.17 -2.63
CA PRO A 124 16.87 2.80 -3.12
C PRO A 124 16.84 1.80 -1.95
N PRO A 125 16.10 0.68 -2.06
CA PRO A 125 16.08 -0.34 -1.03
C PRO A 125 17.42 -1.08 -0.99
N GLU A 126 17.70 -1.71 0.16
CA GLU A 126 18.74 -2.74 0.20
C GLU A 126 18.28 -3.95 -0.64
N PRO A 127 19.17 -4.56 -1.45
CA PRO A 127 18.85 -5.77 -2.18
C PRO A 127 18.35 -6.87 -1.25
N GLY A 128 17.21 -7.49 -1.58
CA GLY A 128 16.77 -8.69 -0.87
C GLY A 128 17.68 -9.88 -1.15
N HIS A 129 17.62 -10.89 -0.30
CA HIS A 129 18.40 -12.12 -0.43
C HIS A 129 17.49 -13.35 -0.57
N ASN A 130 18.11 -14.52 -0.75
CA ASN A 130 17.43 -15.81 -0.75
C ASN A 130 17.79 -16.58 0.52
N TYR A 131 17.56 -15.96 1.69
CA TYR A 131 17.84 -16.56 2.99
C TYR A 131 16.55 -17.06 3.65
N TRP A 132 16.56 -18.33 4.06
CA TRP A 132 15.41 -19.03 4.62
C TRP A 132 15.74 -19.64 5.97
N LYS A 133 14.78 -19.61 6.88
CA LYS A 133 14.85 -20.28 8.18
C LYS A 133 13.54 -21.01 8.44
N ASP A 134 13.60 -22.33 8.53
CA ASP A 134 12.46 -23.19 8.87
C ASP A 134 11.20 -22.95 8.01
N GLY A 135 11.39 -22.68 6.70
CA GLY A 135 10.30 -22.41 5.75
C GLY A 135 9.83 -20.95 5.69
N VAL A 136 10.46 -20.05 6.45
CA VAL A 136 10.19 -18.60 6.43
C VAL A 136 11.31 -17.88 5.69
N ALA A 137 10.96 -17.02 4.74
CA ALA A 137 11.92 -16.12 4.11
C ALA A 137 12.28 -15.01 5.10
N MET A 138 13.56 -14.86 5.37
CA MET A 138 14.06 -13.91 6.35
C MET A 138 14.31 -12.56 5.70
N GLN A 139 13.94 -11.48 6.39
CA GLN A 139 14.20 -10.13 5.87
C GLN A 139 15.69 -9.78 5.97
N THR A 140 16.22 -9.18 4.91
CA THR A 140 17.62 -8.73 4.84
C THR A 140 17.81 -7.38 5.52
N SER A 141 16.81 -6.51 5.43
CA SER A 141 16.81 -5.16 6.00
C SER A 141 15.52 -4.90 6.76
N TRP A 142 15.48 -3.81 7.55
CA TRP A 142 14.27 -3.39 8.26
C TRP A 142 13.12 -3.00 7.32
N ALA A 143 13.42 -2.60 6.07
CA ALA A 143 12.43 -2.21 5.06
C ALA A 143 11.79 -3.41 4.33
N ASN A 144 12.38 -4.60 4.45
CA ASN A 144 12.04 -5.76 3.63
C ASN A 144 11.13 -6.80 4.34
N CYS A 145 10.53 -6.49 5.49
CA CYS A 145 9.61 -7.42 6.14
C CYS A 145 8.44 -7.83 5.22
N SER A 146 7.83 -6.89 4.51
CA SER A 146 6.72 -7.18 3.58
C SER A 146 7.11 -8.07 2.39
N PRO A 147 8.18 -7.80 1.61
CA PRO A 147 8.58 -8.70 0.52
C PRO A 147 9.01 -10.09 1.03
N ALA A 148 9.64 -10.19 2.19
CA ALA A 148 9.98 -11.48 2.80
C ALA A 148 8.72 -12.25 3.26
N ALA A 149 7.75 -11.59 3.87
CA ALA A 149 6.44 -12.18 4.19
C ALA A 149 5.69 -12.59 2.92
N ALA A 150 5.75 -11.79 1.85
CA ALA A 150 5.16 -12.14 0.56
C ALA A 150 5.80 -13.41 -0.03
N ALA A 151 7.13 -13.52 0.02
CA ALA A 151 7.85 -14.71 -0.42
C ALA A 151 7.46 -15.94 0.41
N THR A 152 7.33 -15.78 1.74
CA THR A 152 6.87 -16.83 2.65
C THR A 152 5.45 -17.30 2.29
N LEU A 153 4.50 -16.38 2.10
CA LEU A 153 3.13 -16.69 1.69
C LEU A 153 3.11 -17.45 0.36
N LEU A 154 3.81 -16.94 -0.65
CA LEU A 154 3.84 -17.53 -1.99
C LEU A 154 4.45 -18.95 -1.97
N ASN A 155 5.53 -19.16 -1.19
CA ASN A 155 6.13 -20.49 -1.07
C ASN A 155 5.24 -21.47 -0.29
N ALA A 156 4.53 -21.00 0.75
CA ALA A 156 3.54 -21.81 1.45
C ALA A 156 2.40 -22.29 0.51
N GLU A 157 2.12 -21.52 -0.53
CA GLU A 157 1.16 -21.82 -1.61
C GLU A 157 1.78 -22.62 -2.78
N GLY A 158 3.03 -23.05 -2.65
CA GLY A 158 3.77 -23.82 -3.66
C GLY A 158 4.36 -23.00 -4.80
N ILE A 159 4.43 -21.67 -4.67
CA ILE A 159 5.02 -20.77 -5.67
C ILE A 159 6.39 -20.32 -5.19
N ALA A 160 7.44 -20.88 -5.80
CA ALA A 160 8.82 -20.60 -5.41
C ALA A 160 9.28 -19.20 -5.85
N VAL A 161 9.42 -18.29 -4.88
CA VAL A 161 10.01 -16.95 -5.03
C VAL A 161 10.85 -16.57 -3.82
N SER A 162 11.85 -15.71 -3.97
CA SER A 162 12.68 -15.21 -2.87
C SER A 162 12.29 -13.78 -2.45
N GLU A 163 12.77 -13.30 -1.29
CA GLU A 163 12.67 -11.89 -0.91
C GLU A 163 13.29 -10.99 -2.01
N ALA A 164 14.43 -11.40 -2.58
CA ALA A 164 15.10 -10.68 -3.66
C ALA A 164 14.20 -10.46 -4.89
N ASP A 165 13.36 -11.44 -5.24
CA ASP A 165 12.41 -11.33 -6.34
C ASP A 165 11.25 -10.38 -5.98
N MET A 166 10.83 -10.38 -4.71
CA MET A 166 9.67 -9.62 -4.24
C MET A 166 9.97 -8.15 -4.00
N VAL A 167 11.16 -7.75 -3.53
CA VAL A 167 11.56 -6.35 -3.28
C VAL A 167 11.18 -5.40 -4.45
N PRO A 168 11.60 -5.66 -5.70
CA PRO A 168 11.25 -4.78 -6.82
C PRO A 168 9.76 -4.87 -7.22
N LEU A 169 9.10 -6.01 -7.01
CA LEU A 169 7.68 -6.18 -7.36
C LEU A 169 6.77 -5.48 -6.35
N CYS A 170 7.18 -5.47 -5.08
CA CYS A 170 6.52 -4.83 -3.96
C CYS A 170 6.74 -3.32 -3.89
N LEU A 171 7.56 -2.75 -4.77
CA LEU A 171 7.90 -1.33 -4.78
C LEU A 171 8.53 -0.87 -3.46
N THR A 172 9.34 -1.73 -2.85
CA THR A 172 10.05 -1.44 -1.60
C THR A 172 11.10 -0.36 -1.84
N ASP A 173 11.18 0.59 -0.92
CA ASP A 173 12.22 1.62 -0.87
C ASP A 173 12.96 1.56 0.48
N SER A 174 13.93 2.44 0.75
CA SER A 174 14.69 2.38 2.00
C SER A 174 13.84 2.62 3.25
N ASP A 175 12.64 3.18 3.13
CA ASP A 175 11.75 3.49 4.24
C ASP A 175 10.69 2.40 4.49
N GLY A 176 10.67 1.36 3.65
CA GLY A 176 9.77 0.22 3.78
C GLY A 176 9.02 -0.11 2.50
N THR A 177 7.95 -0.88 2.67
CA THR A 177 7.11 -1.34 1.56
C THR A 177 5.71 -0.75 1.70
N PRO A 178 5.24 0.04 0.72
CA PRO A 178 3.85 0.51 0.72
C PRO A 178 2.87 -0.67 0.69
N THR A 179 1.78 -0.62 1.44
CA THR A 179 0.82 -1.74 1.54
C THR A 179 0.21 -2.14 0.19
N LEU A 180 -0.12 -1.16 -0.67
CA LEU A 180 -0.55 -1.44 -2.05
C LEU A 180 0.59 -1.90 -2.97
N GLY A 181 1.85 -1.58 -2.63
CA GLY A 181 3.03 -2.15 -3.26
C GLY A 181 3.17 -3.64 -2.93
N LEU A 182 3.04 -4.01 -1.65
CA LEU A 182 2.97 -5.42 -1.21
C LEU A 182 1.88 -6.21 -1.97
N TYR A 183 0.66 -5.66 -2.03
CA TYR A 183 -0.43 -6.25 -2.82
C TYR A 183 -0.06 -6.43 -4.29
N ARG A 184 0.54 -5.41 -4.92
CA ARG A 184 1.02 -5.48 -6.30
C ARG A 184 1.96 -6.67 -6.50
N GLY A 185 2.96 -6.80 -5.64
CA GLY A 185 3.96 -7.86 -5.76
C GLY A 185 3.32 -9.25 -5.70
N ILE A 186 2.50 -9.50 -4.68
CA ILE A 186 1.80 -10.77 -4.50
C ILE A 186 0.88 -11.05 -5.70
N LYS A 187 0.10 -10.06 -6.14
CA LYS A 187 -0.84 -10.23 -7.25
C LYS A 187 -0.14 -10.60 -8.55
N LEU A 188 0.96 -9.93 -8.90
CA LEU A 188 1.69 -10.22 -10.14
C LEU A 188 2.23 -11.65 -10.17
N VAL A 189 2.81 -12.11 -9.06
CA VAL A 189 3.31 -13.49 -8.96
C VAL A 189 2.17 -14.49 -8.92
N ALA A 190 1.11 -14.22 -8.17
CA ALA A 190 -0.08 -15.07 -8.09
C ALA A 190 -0.72 -15.27 -9.47
N GLU A 191 -0.98 -14.19 -10.22
CA GLU A 191 -1.61 -14.25 -11.53
C GLU A 191 -0.76 -14.99 -12.57
N ALA A 192 0.57 -14.80 -12.52
CA ALA A 192 1.50 -15.56 -13.36
C ALA A 192 1.45 -17.08 -13.09
N ASN A 193 0.94 -17.50 -11.93
CA ASN A 193 0.81 -18.89 -11.50
C ASN A 193 -0.66 -19.37 -11.45
N GLY A 194 -1.60 -18.66 -12.10
CA GLY A 194 -3.01 -19.08 -12.12
C GLY A 194 -3.69 -18.99 -10.74
N ARG A 195 -3.24 -18.07 -9.89
CA ARG A 195 -3.84 -17.74 -8.59
C ARG A 195 -4.37 -16.32 -8.62
N ARG A 196 -5.23 -16.00 -7.65
CA ARG A 196 -5.71 -14.64 -7.41
C ARG A 196 -5.30 -14.19 -6.01
N ALA A 197 -4.80 -12.95 -5.91
CA ALA A 197 -4.57 -12.30 -4.62
C ALA A 197 -5.86 -11.62 -4.14
N GLU A 198 -6.29 -11.97 -2.92
CA GLU A 198 -7.49 -11.45 -2.27
C GLU A 198 -7.11 -10.68 -1.01
N VAL A 199 -7.72 -9.51 -0.82
CA VAL A 199 -7.60 -8.75 0.42
C VAL A 199 -8.54 -9.34 1.46
N ILE A 200 -7.97 -9.72 2.60
CA ILE A 200 -8.73 -10.09 3.80
C ILE A 200 -9.19 -8.81 4.49
N ASP A 201 -10.47 -8.80 4.82
CA ASP A 201 -11.15 -7.83 5.67
C ASP A 201 -12.18 -8.62 6.45
N ALA A 202 -11.69 -9.23 7.51
CA ALA A 202 -12.41 -10.17 8.32
C ALA A 202 -12.04 -9.92 9.77
N THR A 203 -12.97 -10.21 10.67
CA THR A 203 -12.68 -10.27 12.10
C THR A 203 -11.74 -11.44 12.41
N LEU A 204 -11.06 -11.39 13.56
CA LEU A 204 -10.27 -12.52 14.06
C LEU A 204 -11.06 -13.82 14.09
N GLN A 205 -12.29 -13.79 14.58
CA GLN A 205 -13.13 -14.98 14.64
C GLN A 205 -13.40 -15.57 13.25
N GLN A 206 -13.71 -14.73 12.26
CA GLN A 206 -13.92 -15.20 10.87
C GLN A 206 -12.65 -15.82 10.29
N LEU A 207 -11.48 -15.20 10.50
CA LEU A 207 -10.20 -15.76 10.07
C LEU A 207 -9.97 -17.15 10.69
N LEU A 208 -10.29 -17.29 11.99
CA LEU A 208 -10.11 -18.52 12.75
C LEU A 208 -11.07 -19.65 12.35
N ASP A 209 -12.33 -19.29 12.04
CA ASP A 209 -13.40 -20.23 11.70
C ASP A 209 -13.27 -20.76 10.26
N GLU A 210 -12.92 -19.88 9.32
CA GLU A 210 -12.74 -20.23 7.91
C GLU A 210 -11.50 -21.11 7.68
N ASN A 211 -10.60 -21.20 8.65
CA ASN A 211 -9.27 -21.81 8.49
C ASN A 211 -8.55 -21.28 7.24
N ALA A 212 -8.63 -19.96 7.03
CA ALA A 212 -8.18 -19.27 5.82
C ALA A 212 -6.66 -19.04 5.82
N TRP A 213 -5.87 -20.11 5.97
CA TRP A 213 -4.41 -20.11 5.93
C TRP A 213 -3.89 -20.88 4.69
N PRO A 214 -2.69 -20.53 4.19
CA PRO A 214 -1.82 -19.45 4.68
C PRO A 214 -2.36 -18.05 4.31
N ALA A 215 -2.10 -17.07 5.18
CA ALA A 215 -2.47 -15.68 4.93
C ALA A 215 -1.40 -14.73 5.43
N LEU A 216 -1.08 -13.71 4.65
CA LEU A 216 -0.25 -12.59 5.09
C LEU A 216 -1.10 -11.61 5.88
N LEU A 217 -0.64 -11.25 7.07
CA LEU A 217 -1.30 -10.31 7.97
C LEU A 217 -0.46 -9.03 8.09
N ALA A 218 -1.12 -7.88 7.94
CA ALA A 218 -0.54 -6.60 8.33
C ALA A 218 -0.85 -6.37 9.81
N VAL A 219 0.19 -6.39 10.62
CA VAL A 219 0.11 -6.36 12.09
C VAL A 219 0.81 -5.12 12.62
N GLU A 220 0.32 -4.58 13.72
CA GLU A 220 0.85 -3.37 14.35
C GLU A 220 0.54 -3.41 15.84
N LEU A 221 1.52 -3.04 16.67
CA LEU A 221 1.29 -2.79 18.08
C LEU A 221 0.72 -1.38 18.27
N PRO A 222 -0.53 -1.20 18.75
CA PRO A 222 -1.10 0.13 18.95
C PRO A 222 -0.35 0.93 20.03
N TYR A 223 -0.33 2.25 19.86
CA TYR A 223 0.11 3.16 20.93
C TYR A 223 -0.72 2.97 22.20
N GLY A 224 -0.06 3.00 23.36
CA GLY A 224 -0.73 2.89 24.65
C GLY A 224 -1.09 1.45 25.05
N THR A 225 -0.62 0.43 24.33
CA THR A 225 -0.77 -0.97 24.76
C THR A 225 -0.08 -1.18 26.11
N GLU A 226 -0.84 -1.63 27.12
CA GLU A 226 -0.34 -1.79 28.49
C GLU A 226 0.63 -2.97 28.63
N ASP A 227 0.43 -4.03 27.83
CA ASP A 227 1.29 -5.21 27.87
C ASP A 227 2.66 -4.91 27.25
N ARG A 228 3.62 -4.61 28.13
CA ARG A 228 4.98 -4.26 27.74
C ARG A 228 5.76 -5.43 27.15
N ARG A 229 5.30 -6.68 27.25
CA ARG A 229 6.03 -7.86 26.73
C ARG A 229 6.28 -7.73 25.23
N TYR A 230 5.33 -7.17 24.47
CA TYR A 230 5.50 -6.95 23.03
C TYR A 230 6.71 -6.05 22.73
N ALA A 231 6.87 -4.96 23.46
CA ALA A 231 8.00 -4.05 23.27
C ALA A 231 9.30 -4.59 23.88
N ASP A 232 9.25 -4.99 25.16
CA ASP A 232 10.44 -5.30 25.95
C ASP A 232 11.05 -6.67 25.58
N GLN A 233 10.24 -7.65 25.13
CA GLN A 233 10.72 -9.01 24.83
C GLN A 233 10.69 -9.34 23.34
N TRP A 234 9.64 -8.90 22.63
CA TRP A 234 9.46 -9.25 21.22
C TRP A 234 10.01 -8.17 20.27
N GLY A 235 10.28 -6.96 20.80
CA GLY A 235 10.93 -5.87 20.07
C GLY A 235 9.98 -5.03 19.21
N TRP A 236 8.67 -5.13 19.45
CA TRP A 236 7.68 -4.31 18.74
C TRP A 236 7.83 -2.83 19.07
N ILE A 237 7.75 -1.99 18.05
CA ILE A 237 7.74 -0.54 18.18
C ILE A 237 6.29 -0.08 18.00
N PRO A 238 5.64 0.50 19.02
CA PRO A 238 4.26 0.98 18.88
C PRO A 238 4.09 1.95 17.71
N GLY A 239 3.04 1.74 16.92
CA GLY A 239 2.74 2.52 15.71
C GLY A 239 3.53 2.11 14.46
N MET A 240 4.45 1.14 14.57
CA MET A 240 5.18 0.60 13.43
C MET A 240 4.50 -0.68 12.94
N GLY A 241 4.02 -0.64 11.70
CA GLY A 241 3.48 -1.83 11.04
C GLY A 241 4.56 -2.86 10.70
N HIS A 242 4.17 -4.12 10.72
CA HIS A 242 4.98 -5.28 10.34
C HIS A 242 4.15 -6.26 9.51
N SER A 243 4.80 -7.11 8.73
CA SER A 243 4.12 -8.11 7.90
C SER A 243 4.56 -9.50 8.32
N VAL A 244 3.58 -10.37 8.64
CA VAL A 244 3.81 -11.76 9.03
C VAL A 244 2.89 -12.68 8.23
N VAL A 245 3.15 -13.98 8.24
CA VAL A 245 2.27 -14.98 7.60
C VAL A 245 1.72 -15.92 8.65
N VAL A 246 0.39 -16.02 8.77
CA VAL A 246 -0.21 -17.15 9.49
C VAL A 246 -0.19 -18.37 8.59
N LEU A 247 0.53 -19.41 8.99
CA LEU A 247 0.74 -20.64 8.23
C LEU A 247 -0.32 -21.71 8.56
N GLY A 248 -0.94 -21.62 9.72
CA GLY A 248 -1.99 -22.53 10.16
C GLY A 248 -2.04 -22.67 11.68
N ARG A 249 -2.76 -23.70 12.16
CA ARG A 249 -2.80 -24.05 13.58
C ARG A 249 -1.60 -24.93 13.96
N ALA A 250 -1.10 -24.76 15.18
CA ALA A 250 -0.03 -25.59 15.71
C ALA A 250 -0.46 -27.07 15.79
N PRO A 251 0.41 -28.02 15.41
CA PRO A 251 0.13 -29.45 15.60
C PRO A 251 0.00 -29.76 17.10
N GLY A 252 -1.04 -30.51 17.48
CA GLY A 252 -1.29 -30.91 18.88
C GLY A 252 -2.60 -30.44 19.49
N GLY A 253 -3.48 -29.78 18.73
CA GLY A 253 -4.85 -29.47 19.15
C GLY A 253 -4.99 -28.25 20.08
N GLY A 254 -3.92 -27.46 20.25
CA GLY A 254 -3.99 -26.18 20.96
C GLY A 254 -4.60 -25.05 20.11
N SER A 255 -4.89 -23.91 20.75
CA SER A 255 -5.36 -22.67 20.10
C SER A 255 -4.23 -21.82 19.51
N SER A 256 -2.98 -22.29 19.58
CA SER A 256 -1.83 -21.56 19.04
C SER A 256 -1.78 -21.63 17.51
N LEU A 257 -1.37 -20.53 16.92
CA LEU A 257 -1.17 -20.36 15.48
C LEU A 257 0.32 -20.32 15.16
N VAL A 258 0.69 -20.93 14.05
CA VAL A 258 2.06 -20.94 13.53
C VAL A 258 2.22 -19.68 12.67
N ILE A 259 3.11 -18.79 13.09
CA ILE A 259 3.38 -17.51 12.43
C ILE A 259 4.78 -17.55 11.82
N GLY A 260 4.88 -17.26 10.53
CA GLY A 260 6.14 -16.96 9.86
C GLY A 260 6.44 -15.47 9.96
N ASP A 261 7.33 -15.09 10.88
CA ASP A 261 7.82 -13.73 11.04
C ASP A 261 9.17 -13.56 10.32
N PRO A 262 9.29 -12.69 9.31
CA PRO A 262 10.54 -12.44 8.59
C PRO A 262 11.74 -12.03 9.46
N SER A 263 11.52 -11.49 10.66
CA SER A 263 12.57 -11.11 11.61
C SER A 263 13.01 -12.23 12.54
N ARG A 264 12.15 -13.23 12.79
CA ARG A 264 12.36 -14.25 13.85
C ARG A 264 12.40 -15.68 13.31
N GLY A 265 11.73 -15.96 12.20
CA GLY A 265 11.45 -17.30 11.68
C GLY A 265 10.06 -17.76 12.12
N ILE A 266 9.93 -19.03 12.51
CA ILE A 266 8.66 -19.57 13.02
C ILE A 266 8.44 -19.15 14.47
N GLU A 267 7.26 -18.61 14.75
CA GLU A 267 6.75 -18.29 16.08
C GLU A 267 5.39 -18.97 16.32
N LEU A 268 5.03 -19.10 17.60
CA LEU A 268 3.73 -19.60 18.03
C LEU A 268 3.00 -18.48 18.75
N TRP A 269 1.92 -17.99 18.17
CA TRP A 269 1.11 -16.92 18.75
C TRP A 269 -0.23 -17.47 19.23
N GLY A 270 -0.74 -16.94 20.33
CA GLY A 270 -2.11 -17.18 20.78
C GLY A 270 -3.11 -16.29 20.07
N GLU A 271 -4.41 -16.60 20.24
CA GLU A 271 -5.49 -15.74 19.74
C GLU A 271 -5.47 -14.35 20.38
N ASP A 272 -5.05 -14.25 21.64
CA ASP A 272 -4.92 -12.97 22.35
C ASP A 272 -3.84 -12.09 21.72
N ASP A 273 -2.75 -12.69 21.22
CA ASP A 273 -1.68 -11.94 20.54
C ASP A 273 -2.19 -11.34 19.23
N LEU A 274 -2.90 -12.13 18.42
CA LEU A 274 -3.51 -11.62 17.20
C LEU A 274 -4.61 -10.59 17.47
N ARG A 275 -5.33 -10.68 18.59
CA ARG A 275 -6.34 -9.69 18.95
C ARG A 275 -5.72 -8.32 19.23
N VAL A 276 -4.49 -8.28 19.74
CA VAL A 276 -3.75 -7.03 19.97
C VAL A 276 -3.08 -6.55 18.69
N LEU A 277 -2.45 -7.45 17.93
CA LEU A 277 -1.56 -7.10 16.83
C LEU A 277 -2.27 -6.98 15.48
N TRP A 278 -3.34 -7.72 15.24
CA TRP A 278 -4.01 -7.77 13.93
C TRP A 278 -5.31 -6.97 13.89
N HIS A 279 -5.34 -5.98 13.00
CA HIS A 279 -6.46 -5.03 12.85
C HIS A 279 -7.34 -5.33 11.63
N GLY A 280 -7.42 -6.59 11.21
CA GLY A 280 -8.32 -7.06 10.14
C GLY A 280 -7.80 -6.92 8.71
N ASN A 281 -6.56 -6.46 8.51
CA ASN A 281 -5.97 -6.30 7.17
C ASN A 281 -5.04 -7.48 6.82
N GLY A 282 -5.28 -8.12 5.68
CA GLY A 282 -4.42 -9.19 5.21
C GLY A 282 -4.55 -9.48 3.72
N ILE A 283 -3.74 -10.42 3.23
CA ILE A 283 -3.76 -10.89 1.85
C ILE A 283 -3.68 -12.42 1.87
N ARG A 284 -4.55 -13.08 1.12
CA ARG A 284 -4.48 -14.53 0.84
C ARG A 284 -4.48 -14.80 -0.65
N LEU A 285 -4.16 -16.03 -1.02
CA LEU A 285 -4.36 -16.51 -2.38
C LEU A 285 -5.63 -17.36 -2.47
N SER A 286 -6.30 -17.27 -3.60
CA SER A 286 -7.38 -18.17 -3.99
C SER A 286 -7.10 -18.78 -5.35
N HIS A 287 -7.73 -19.93 -5.61
CA HIS A 287 -7.66 -20.58 -6.91
C HIS A 287 -8.49 -19.76 -7.92
N SER A 288 -7.98 -19.57 -9.13
CA SER A 288 -8.67 -18.80 -10.18
C SER A 288 -9.88 -19.52 -10.80
N ASN A 289 -10.34 -20.63 -10.22
CA ASN A 289 -11.45 -21.43 -10.72
C ASN A 289 -12.64 -21.32 -9.77
N GLU A 290 -13.39 -20.22 -9.89
CA GLU A 290 -14.84 -20.11 -9.68
C GLU A 290 -15.36 -18.90 -10.48
#